data_AF-A0A959NIP6-F1
#
_entry.id   AF-A0A959NIP6-F1
#
_cell.length_a   1.000
_cell.length_b   1.000
_cell.length_c   1.000
_cell.angle_alpha   90.00
_cell.angle_beta   90.00
_cell.angle_gamma   90.00
#
_symmetry.space_group_name_H-M   'P 1'
#
loop_
_entity.id
_entity.type
_entity.pdbx_description
1 polymer ?
#
loop_
_entity_poly.entity_id
_entity_poly.type
_entity_poly.pdbx_seq_one_letter_code
_entity_poly.pdbx_strand_id
1 'polypeptide(L)'
;AFGIGYTFDVKLKLYKRVLIFLIFFAWFIAIFPYVLDFIKLENFEFNAIEQYTNNKAAKLNKAGAESGIDISGYPLSLKIFTFLFRPLFFDINGFLAVLSSFENLTLLSYTIFILFRKPFTAFKTANYIIKGMIIYFAIGSLAFSLILGNLGIMLRQKNQLFPLFIIFSLWTISCYIQRNKNYLK
;
A
#
# COMPACT_ATOMS: atom_id res chain seq x y z
N ALA A 1 4.76 -1.03 10.40
CA ALA A 1 4.29 0.29 9.93
C ALA A 1 4.19 1.33 11.06
N PHE A 2 3.32 1.13 12.07
CA PHE A 2 3.13 2.14 13.13
C PHE A 2 4.39 2.42 13.97
N GLY A 3 5.18 1.42 14.36
CA GLY A 3 6.47 1.65 15.04
C GLY A 3 7.43 2.54 14.24
N ILE A 4 7.46 2.40 12.92
CA ILE A 4 8.22 3.27 12.01
C ILE A 4 7.57 4.67 11.95
N GLY A 5 6.24 4.77 11.89
CA GLY A 5 5.53 6.06 11.95
C GLY A 5 5.86 6.88 13.20
N TYR A 6 6.07 6.20 14.34
CA TYR A 6 6.47 6.82 15.61
C TYR A 6 7.90 7.38 15.62
N THR A 7 8.85 6.79 14.87
CA THR A 7 10.23 7.31 14.82
C THR A 7 10.31 8.65 14.09
N PHE A 8 9.45 8.84 13.08
CA PHE A 8 9.37 10.06 12.27
C PHE A 8 8.62 11.22 12.94
N ASP A 9 8.05 11.06 14.13
CA ASP A 9 7.34 12.13 14.82
C ASP A 9 8.28 13.04 15.59
N VAL A 10 8.40 14.32 15.20
CA VAL A 10 9.32 15.30 15.81
C VAL A 10 8.91 15.69 17.24
N LYS A 11 7.63 15.51 17.64
CA LYS A 11 7.12 15.99 18.93
C LYS A 11 7.49 15.10 20.12
N LEU A 12 7.81 13.83 19.89
CA LEU A 12 8.12 12.88 20.97
C LEU A 12 9.60 12.96 21.38
N LYS A 13 9.90 12.82 22.68
CA LYS A 13 11.30 12.70 23.14
C LYS A 13 11.95 11.44 22.54
N LEU A 14 13.22 11.52 22.16
CA LEU A 14 13.93 10.47 21.43
C LEU A 14 13.84 9.09 22.12
N TYR A 15 13.98 9.04 23.45
CA TYR A 15 13.90 7.79 24.21
C TYR A 15 12.54 7.06 24.05
N LYS A 16 11.41 7.80 23.99
CA LYS A 16 10.09 7.20 23.80
C LYS A 16 9.97 6.58 22.41
N ARG A 17 10.55 7.23 21.38
CA ARG A 17 10.52 6.73 20.00
C ARG A 17 11.29 5.42 19.87
N VAL A 18 12.49 5.38 20.44
CA VAL A 18 13.36 4.20 20.40
C VAL A 18 12.74 3.05 21.20
N LEU A 19 12.20 3.32 22.40
CA LEU A 19 11.57 2.30 23.23
C LEU A 19 10.36 1.67 22.52
N ILE A 20 9.47 2.47 21.95
CA ILE A 20 8.30 1.95 21.20
C ILE A 20 8.74 1.14 19.98
N PHE A 21 9.73 1.63 19.23
CA PHE A 21 10.28 0.90 18.08
C PHE A 21 10.86 -0.45 18.50
N LEU A 22 11.65 -0.50 19.58
CA LEU A 22 12.22 -1.73 20.12
C LEU A 22 11.14 -2.73 20.56
N ILE A 23 10.05 -2.27 21.18
CA ILE A 23 8.92 -3.15 21.55
C ILE A 23 8.31 -3.79 20.29
N PHE A 24 8.01 -2.98 19.26
CA PHE A 24 7.46 -3.53 18.01
C PHE A 24 8.45 -4.46 17.30
N PHE A 25 9.74 -4.16 17.37
CA PHE A 25 10.78 -4.96 16.74
C PHE A 25 10.97 -6.30 17.46
N ALA A 26 10.98 -6.31 18.80
CA ALA A 26 11.01 -7.53 19.59
C ALA A 26 9.78 -8.41 19.30
N TRP A 27 8.60 -7.81 19.21
CA TRP A 27 7.38 -8.52 18.83
C TRP A 27 7.48 -9.11 17.42
N PHE A 28 8.03 -8.34 16.47
CA PHE A 28 8.26 -8.82 15.11
C PHE A 28 9.18 -10.05 15.10
N ILE A 29 10.31 -10.04 15.84
CA ILE A 29 11.21 -11.19 15.95
C ILE A 29 10.48 -12.40 16.55
N ALA A 30 9.67 -12.19 17.58
CA ALA A 30 8.92 -13.28 18.23
C ALA A 30 7.89 -13.93 17.29
N ILE A 31 7.23 -13.15 16.42
CA ILE A 31 6.19 -13.68 15.52
C ILE A 31 6.74 -14.21 14.20
N PHE A 32 7.94 -13.77 13.80
CA PHE A 32 8.51 -14.07 12.50
C PHE A 32 8.65 -15.57 12.19
N PRO A 33 9.10 -16.45 13.12
CA PRO A 33 9.16 -17.89 12.87
C PRO A 33 7.79 -18.51 12.57
N TYR A 34 6.74 -18.08 13.28
CA TYR A 34 5.38 -18.55 13.03
C TYR A 34 4.88 -18.15 11.64
N VAL A 35 5.28 -16.97 11.16
CA VAL A 35 4.97 -16.52 9.80
C VAL A 35 5.69 -17.39 8.78
N LEU A 36 6.97 -17.73 8.98
CA LEU A 36 7.76 -18.60 8.09
C LEU A 36 7.17 -20.02 8.01
N ASP A 37 6.81 -20.59 9.15
CA ASP A 37 6.18 -21.91 9.23
C ASP A 37 4.81 -21.91 8.55
N PHE A 38 4.00 -20.87 8.75
CA PHE A 38 2.71 -20.70 8.07
C PHE A 38 2.83 -20.66 6.55
N ILE A 39 3.88 -20.02 6.02
CA ILE A 39 4.16 -19.98 4.57
C ILE A 39 4.95 -21.20 4.08
N LYS A 40 5.28 -22.15 4.96
CA LYS A 40 6.08 -23.36 4.70
C LYS A 40 7.45 -23.06 4.09
N LEU A 41 8.08 -21.96 4.52
CA LEU A 41 9.45 -21.64 4.16
C LEU A 41 10.36 -22.04 5.32
N GLU A 42 11.19 -23.07 5.10
CA GLU A 42 12.15 -23.55 6.10
C GLU A 42 13.23 -22.51 6.42
N ASN A 43 13.63 -21.70 5.43
CA ASN A 43 14.62 -20.63 5.58
C ASN A 43 14.21 -19.34 4.87
N PHE A 44 14.65 -18.19 5.41
CA PHE A 44 14.50 -16.88 4.77
C PHE A 44 15.56 -16.69 3.68
N GLU A 45 15.38 -17.38 2.56
CA GLU A 45 16.22 -17.25 1.38
C GLU A 45 15.51 -16.47 0.28
N PHE A 46 16.26 -15.63 -0.43
CA PHE A 46 15.72 -14.81 -1.52
C PHE A 46 15.02 -15.65 -2.59
N ASN A 47 15.63 -16.77 -2.99
CA ASN A 47 15.08 -17.69 -3.99
C ASN A 47 13.75 -18.31 -3.53
N ALA A 48 13.64 -18.67 -2.26
CA ALA A 48 12.42 -19.25 -1.69
C ALA A 48 11.27 -18.23 -1.68
N ILE A 49 11.57 -16.96 -1.38
CA ILE A 49 10.59 -15.86 -1.40
C ILE A 49 10.11 -15.58 -2.82
N GLU A 50 11.04 -15.54 -3.79
CA GLU A 50 10.71 -15.33 -5.19
C GLU A 50 9.82 -16.47 -5.73
N GLN A 51 10.20 -17.72 -5.47
CA GLN A 51 9.40 -18.88 -5.86
C GLN A 51 8.02 -18.87 -5.19
N TYR A 52 7.93 -18.55 -3.90
CA TYR A 52 6.64 -18.44 -3.20
C TYR A 52 5.74 -17.38 -3.85
N THR A 53 6.29 -16.20 -4.10
CA THR A 53 5.58 -15.06 -4.68
C THR A 53 5.08 -15.39 -6.09
N ASN A 54 5.94 -15.95 -6.94
CA ASN A 54 5.60 -16.34 -8.31
C ASN A 54 4.58 -17.47 -8.33
N ASN A 55 4.74 -18.49 -7.49
CA ASN A 55 3.77 -19.59 -7.38
C ASN A 55 2.40 -19.09 -6.93
N LYS A 56 2.37 -18.16 -5.97
CA LYS A 56 1.11 -17.61 -5.45
C LYS A 56 0.42 -16.70 -6.47
N ALA A 57 1.18 -15.84 -7.15
CA ALA A 57 0.69 -15.02 -8.25
C ALA A 57 0.12 -15.89 -9.39
N ALA A 58 0.84 -16.94 -9.79
CA ALA A 58 0.41 -17.87 -10.83
C ALA A 58 -0.84 -18.65 -10.44
N LYS A 59 -0.96 -19.12 -9.18
CA LYS A 59 -2.17 -19.79 -8.68
C LYS A 59 -3.38 -18.85 -8.68
N LEU A 60 -3.20 -17.60 -8.27
CA LEU A 60 -4.27 -16.60 -8.23
C LEU A 60 -4.69 -16.16 -9.64
N ASN A 61 -3.75 -16.12 -10.58
CA ASN A 61 -4.03 -15.91 -11.99
C ASN A 61 -4.87 -17.08 -12.58
N LYS A 62 -4.48 -18.33 -12.29
CA LYS A 62 -5.12 -19.56 -12.81
C LYS A 62 -6.43 -19.95 -12.12
N ALA A 63 -6.83 -19.27 -11.03
CA ALA A 63 -8.01 -19.61 -10.23
C ALA A 63 -9.38 -19.31 -10.91
N GLY A 64 -9.50 -19.63 -12.21
CA GLY A 64 -10.78 -19.77 -12.91
C GLY A 64 -11.46 -18.47 -13.35
N ALA A 65 -10.74 -17.36 -13.54
CA ALA A 65 -11.36 -16.08 -13.92
C ALA A 65 -10.87 -15.57 -15.28
N GLU A 66 -11.80 -15.13 -16.13
CA GLU A 66 -11.58 -14.35 -17.37
C GLU A 66 -10.86 -12.99 -17.15
N SER A 67 -10.31 -12.75 -15.95
CA SER A 67 -9.71 -11.50 -15.48
C SER A 67 -8.36 -11.69 -14.77
N GLY A 68 -7.71 -12.85 -14.96
CA GLY A 68 -6.34 -13.09 -14.49
C GLY A 68 -5.33 -12.27 -15.28
N ILE A 69 -4.51 -11.45 -14.60
CA ILE A 69 -3.42 -10.70 -15.22
C ILE A 69 -2.11 -11.36 -14.82
N ASP A 70 -1.28 -11.72 -15.80
CA ASP A 70 0.04 -12.21 -15.48
C ASP A 70 0.94 -11.02 -15.08
N ILE A 71 1.23 -10.96 -13.78
CA ILE A 71 2.10 -9.94 -13.19
C ILE A 71 3.53 -10.46 -13.02
N SER A 72 3.82 -11.72 -13.32
CA SER A 72 5.08 -12.40 -12.94
C SER A 72 6.32 -11.69 -13.52
N GLY A 73 6.21 -11.13 -14.73
CA GLY A 73 7.29 -10.40 -15.41
C GLY A 73 7.29 -8.87 -15.24
N TYR A 74 6.37 -8.29 -14.48
CA TYR A 74 6.28 -6.83 -14.37
C TYR A 74 7.36 -6.25 -13.43
N PRO A 75 7.94 -5.07 -13.76
CA PRO A 75 8.77 -4.34 -12.81
C PRO A 75 7.94 -3.93 -11.59
N LEU A 76 8.58 -3.81 -10.42
CA LEU A 76 7.91 -3.56 -9.14
C LEU A 76 6.95 -2.36 -9.18
N SER A 77 7.37 -1.24 -9.79
CA SER A 77 6.54 -0.04 -9.93
C SER A 77 5.26 -0.31 -10.73
N LEU A 78 5.36 -1.12 -11.79
CA LEU A 78 4.20 -1.48 -12.62
C LEU A 78 3.29 -2.46 -11.88
N LYS A 79 3.83 -3.38 -11.07
CA LYS A 79 3.04 -4.25 -10.20
C LYS A 79 2.18 -3.42 -9.23
N ILE A 80 2.78 -2.44 -8.56
CA ILE A 80 2.08 -1.56 -7.62
C ILE A 80 1.00 -0.75 -8.35
N PHE A 81 1.33 -0.17 -9.51
CA PHE A 81 0.35 0.56 -10.32
C PHE A 81 -0.83 -0.32 -10.73
N THR A 82 -0.54 -1.54 -11.19
CA THR A 82 -1.55 -2.53 -11.57
C THR A 82 -2.45 -2.89 -10.39
N PHE A 83 -1.88 -3.08 -9.20
CA PHE A 83 -2.65 -3.32 -7.97
C PHE A 83 -3.56 -2.15 -7.58
N LEU A 84 -3.07 -0.92 -7.71
CA LEU A 84 -3.79 0.25 -7.22
C LEU A 84 -4.87 0.77 -8.17
N PHE A 85 -4.66 0.68 -9.49
CA PHE A 85 -5.46 1.43 -10.46
C PHE A 85 -6.10 0.59 -11.58
N ARG A 86 -5.87 -0.73 -11.62
CA ARG A 86 -6.49 -1.63 -12.62
C ARG A 86 -7.76 -2.30 -12.04
N PRO A 87 -8.81 -2.62 -12.82
CA PRO A 87 -8.99 -2.43 -14.27
C PRO A 87 -9.06 -0.97 -14.69
N LEU A 88 -8.51 -0.68 -15.88
CA LEU A 88 -8.74 0.53 -16.64
C LEU A 88 -9.74 0.21 -17.77
N PHE A 89 -10.21 1.22 -18.50
CA PHE A 89 -11.18 1.03 -19.60
C PHE A 89 -10.71 0.09 -20.72
N PHE A 90 -9.43 -0.26 -20.77
CA PHE A 90 -8.89 -1.21 -21.75
C PHE A 90 -9.02 -2.67 -21.32
N ASP A 91 -9.39 -2.93 -20.06
CA ASP A 91 -9.49 -4.28 -19.45
C ASP A 91 -10.95 -4.72 -19.21
N ILE A 92 -11.88 -4.17 -19.98
CA ILE A 92 -13.31 -4.34 -19.75
C ILE A 92 -13.76 -5.73 -20.22
N ASN A 93 -13.93 -6.64 -19.27
CA ASN A 93 -14.60 -7.92 -19.47
C ASN A 93 -15.94 -7.92 -18.71
N GLY A 94 -16.92 -7.16 -19.22
CA GLY A 94 -18.29 -7.11 -18.69
C GLY A 94 -18.66 -5.84 -17.90
N PHE A 95 -19.94 -5.71 -17.57
CA PHE A 95 -20.51 -4.51 -16.95
C PHE A 95 -19.87 -4.11 -15.61
N LEU A 96 -19.55 -5.10 -14.77
CA LEU A 96 -18.88 -4.84 -13.49
C LEU A 96 -17.47 -4.28 -13.68
N ALA A 97 -16.75 -4.73 -14.70
CA ALA A 97 -15.43 -4.21 -15.03
C ALA A 97 -15.49 -2.74 -15.50
N VAL A 98 -16.56 -2.34 -16.19
CA VAL A 98 -16.80 -0.94 -16.58
C VAL A 98 -16.95 -0.05 -15.34
N LEU A 99 -17.81 -0.46 -14.40
CA LEU A 99 -18.06 0.31 -13.18
C LEU A 99 -16.78 0.45 -12.34
N SER A 100 -16.05 -0.66 -12.16
CA SER A 100 -14.76 -0.63 -11.45
C SER A 100 -13.70 0.21 -12.17
N SER A 101 -13.72 0.26 -13.50
CA SER A 101 -12.79 1.11 -14.28
C SER A 101 -13.04 2.60 -14.05
N PHE A 102 -14.31 3.01 -13.93
CA PHE A 102 -14.66 4.40 -13.62
C PHE A 102 -14.23 4.81 -12.20
N GLU A 103 -14.46 3.92 -11.23
CA GLU A 103 -14.00 4.10 -9.85
C GLU A 103 -12.47 4.25 -9.80
N ASN A 104 -11.74 3.36 -10.48
CA ASN A 104 -10.28 3.40 -10.53
C ASN A 104 -9.74 4.64 -11.24
N LEU A 105 -10.39 5.11 -12.31
CA LEU A 105 -10.02 6.37 -12.96
C LEU A 105 -10.20 7.56 -12.01
N THR A 106 -11.28 7.57 -11.24
CA THR A 106 -11.54 8.59 -10.22
C THR A 106 -10.48 8.53 -9.12
N LEU A 107 -10.09 7.34 -8.65
CA LEU A 107 -9.02 7.17 -7.67
C LEU A 107 -7.64 7.57 -8.24
N LEU A 108 -7.37 7.28 -9.50
CA LEU A 108 -6.13 7.67 -10.17
C LEU A 108 -6.02 9.18 -10.30
N SER A 109 -7.06 9.83 -10.83
CA SER A 109 -7.13 11.29 -10.95
C SER A 109 -7.04 11.97 -9.58
N TYR A 110 -7.71 11.41 -8.55
CA TYR A 110 -7.59 11.87 -7.17
C TYR A 110 -6.17 11.73 -6.63
N THR A 111 -5.50 10.60 -6.89
CA THR A 111 -4.11 10.38 -6.45
C THR A 111 -3.16 11.38 -7.11
N ILE A 112 -3.32 11.62 -8.40
CA ILE A 112 -2.56 12.63 -9.16
C ILE A 112 -2.82 14.04 -8.57
N PHE A 113 -4.07 14.39 -8.30
CA PHE A 113 -4.44 15.65 -7.66
C PHE A 113 -3.70 15.85 -6.33
N ILE A 114 -3.64 14.82 -5.48
CA ILE A 114 -2.93 14.86 -4.20
C ILE A 114 -1.41 15.00 -4.39
N LEU A 115 -0.84 14.35 -5.40
CA LEU A 115 0.59 14.43 -5.69
C LEU A 115 1.03 15.88 -5.98
N PHE A 116 0.20 16.65 -6.68
CA PHE A 116 0.44 18.08 -6.93
C PHE A 116 0.33 18.97 -5.68
N ARG A 117 -0.26 18.49 -4.58
CA ARG A 117 -0.40 19.24 -3.32
C ARG A 117 0.77 19.07 -2.34
N LYS A 118 1.92 18.58 -2.84
CA LYS A 118 3.17 18.38 -2.07
C LYS A 118 2.98 17.44 -0.86
N PRO A 119 2.59 16.17 -1.09
CA PRO A 119 2.31 15.20 -0.02
C PRO A 119 3.52 14.95 0.89
N PHE A 120 4.75 15.07 0.37
CA PHE A 120 5.97 14.97 1.19
C PHE A 120 6.04 16.02 2.29
N THR A 121 5.56 17.24 2.03
CA THR A 121 5.50 18.29 3.07
C THR A 121 4.46 17.97 4.13
N ALA A 122 3.29 17.47 3.70
CA ALA A 122 2.23 17.04 4.62
C ALA A 122 2.64 15.81 5.45
N PHE A 123 3.42 14.90 4.89
CA PHE A 123 3.98 13.75 5.61
C PHE A 123 4.91 14.20 6.74
N LYS A 124 5.78 15.18 6.50
CA LYS A 124 6.70 15.68 7.55
C LYS A 124 5.94 16.30 8.73
N THR A 125 4.88 17.06 8.44
CA THR A 125 4.05 17.74 9.46
C THR A 125 3.01 16.84 10.12
N ALA A 126 2.71 15.68 9.54
CA ALA A 126 1.72 14.73 10.04
C ALA A 126 2.08 14.16 11.43
N ASN A 127 1.03 13.83 12.20
CA ASN A 127 1.14 13.09 13.45
C ASN A 127 1.59 11.63 13.20
N TYR A 128 2.17 10.97 14.20
CA TYR A 128 2.62 9.57 14.13
C TYR A 128 1.56 8.60 13.59
N ILE A 129 0.29 8.81 13.92
CA ILE A 129 -0.83 7.96 13.45
C ILE A 129 -0.95 8.03 11.92
N ILE A 130 -1.02 9.24 11.38
CA ILE A 130 -1.18 9.50 9.94
C ILE A 130 0.06 9.01 9.17
N LYS A 131 1.26 9.20 9.74
CA LYS A 131 2.51 8.63 9.20
C LYS A 131 2.46 7.11 9.16
N GLY A 132 2.00 6.48 10.25
CA GLY A 132 1.82 5.03 10.33
C GLY A 132 0.84 4.50 9.29
N MET A 133 -0.28 5.19 9.05
CA MET A 133 -1.30 4.82 8.06
C MET A 133 -0.75 4.82 6.64
N ILE A 134 -0.04 5.87 6.21
CA ILE A 134 0.52 5.92 4.85
C ILE A 134 1.68 4.95 4.66
N ILE A 135 2.48 4.70 5.72
CA ILE A 135 3.52 3.65 5.69
C ILE A 135 2.87 2.26 5.58
N TYR A 136 1.78 2.01 6.31
CA TYR A 136 1.03 0.77 6.21
C TYR A 136 0.44 0.59 4.80
N PHE A 137 -0.16 1.65 4.26
CA PHE A 137 -0.65 1.66 2.88
C PHE A 137 0.49 1.28 1.90
N ALA A 138 1.64 1.94 1.99
CA ALA A 138 2.78 1.66 1.09
C ALA A 138 3.29 0.21 1.20
N ILE A 139 3.47 -0.30 2.42
CA ILE A 139 3.92 -1.68 2.65
C ILE A 139 2.86 -2.68 2.16
N GLY A 140 1.58 -2.43 2.44
CA GLY A 140 0.46 -3.25 1.99
C GLY A 140 0.35 -3.30 0.47
N SER A 141 0.44 -2.14 -0.19
CA SER A 141 0.43 -2.06 -1.66
C SER A 141 1.59 -2.84 -2.27
N LEU A 142 2.79 -2.73 -1.69
CA LEU A 142 3.95 -3.51 -2.12
C LEU A 142 3.70 -5.02 -1.97
N ALA A 143 3.33 -5.48 -0.77
CA ALA A 143 3.12 -6.89 -0.50
C ALA A 143 2.02 -7.51 -1.37
N PHE A 144 0.88 -6.82 -1.53
CA PHE A 144 -0.22 -7.33 -2.35
C PHE A 144 0.09 -7.28 -3.83
N SER A 145 0.82 -6.27 -4.31
CA SER A 145 1.21 -6.19 -5.72
C SER A 145 2.10 -7.35 -6.19
N LEU A 146 2.84 -7.96 -5.26
CA LEU A 146 3.71 -9.09 -5.57
C LEU A 146 2.93 -10.41 -5.68
N ILE A 147 1.85 -10.55 -4.91
CA ILE A 147 1.18 -11.83 -4.69
C ILE A 147 -0.12 -11.95 -5.50
N LEU A 148 -0.82 -10.85 -5.77
CA LEU A 148 -2.17 -10.89 -6.34
C LEU A 148 -2.14 -10.77 -7.88
N GLY A 149 -2.47 -11.88 -8.57
CA GLY A 149 -2.63 -11.92 -10.03
C GLY A 149 -4.09 -11.89 -10.54
N ASN A 150 -5.07 -11.72 -9.65
CA ASN A 150 -6.50 -11.76 -9.98
C ASN A 150 -7.17 -10.39 -9.72
N LEU A 151 -7.74 -9.79 -10.77
CA LEU A 151 -8.37 -8.48 -10.69
C LEU A 151 -9.49 -8.37 -9.65
N GLY A 152 -10.36 -9.38 -9.55
CA GLY A 152 -11.46 -9.37 -8.59
C GLY A 152 -10.98 -9.40 -7.14
N ILE A 153 -9.93 -10.16 -6.86
CA ILE A 153 -9.31 -10.20 -5.52
C ILE A 153 -8.57 -8.90 -5.24
N MET A 154 -7.84 -8.37 -6.24
CA MET A 154 -7.16 -7.08 -6.14
C MET A 154 -8.13 -5.98 -5.76
N LEU A 155 -9.29 -5.86 -6.43
CA LEU A 155 -10.30 -4.84 -6.14
C LEU A 155 -10.79 -4.88 -4.69
N ARG A 156 -11.01 -6.08 -4.13
CA ARG A 156 -11.47 -6.23 -2.73
C ARG A 156 -10.39 -5.83 -1.72
N GLN A 157 -9.16 -6.30 -1.93
CA GLN A 157 -8.03 -5.98 -1.04
C GLN A 157 -7.63 -4.49 -1.16
N LYS A 158 -7.68 -3.95 -2.38
CA LYS A 158 -7.53 -2.53 -2.68
C LYS A 158 -8.53 -1.70 -1.87
N ASN A 159 -9.81 -2.05 -1.91
CA ASN A 159 -10.87 -1.29 -1.24
C ASN A 159 -10.71 -1.29 0.30
N GLN A 160 -10.10 -2.33 0.88
CA GLN A 160 -9.76 -2.36 2.31
C GLN A 160 -8.56 -1.47 2.65
N LEU A 161 -7.62 -1.29 1.72
CA LEU A 161 -6.40 -0.51 1.93
C LEU A 161 -6.58 0.99 1.66
N PHE A 162 -7.40 1.35 0.67
CA PHE A 162 -7.61 2.73 0.21
C PHE A 162 -8.13 3.73 1.26
N PRO A 163 -8.97 3.36 2.25
CA PRO A 163 -9.38 4.28 3.31
C PRO A 163 -8.20 4.94 4.04
N LEU A 164 -7.08 4.22 4.21
CA LEU A 164 -5.87 4.76 4.83
C LEU A 164 -5.22 5.84 3.96
N PHE A 165 -5.22 5.66 2.65
CA PHE A 165 -4.77 6.67 1.69
C PHE A 165 -5.67 7.90 1.70
N ILE A 166 -6.99 7.71 1.77
CA ILE A 166 -7.96 8.81 1.84
C ILE A 166 -7.77 9.66 3.11
N ILE A 167 -7.54 9.04 4.26
CA ILE A 167 -7.28 9.80 5.50
C ILE A 167 -6.01 10.65 5.35
N PHE A 168 -4.95 10.08 4.78
CA PHE A 168 -3.70 10.80 4.52
C PHE A 168 -3.87 11.93 3.49
N SER A 169 -4.67 11.72 2.44
CA SER A 169 -4.92 12.73 1.42
C SER A 169 -5.72 13.91 1.96
N LEU A 170 -6.72 13.67 2.83
CA LEU A 170 -7.45 14.72 3.53
C LEU A 170 -6.52 15.58 4.40
N TRP A 171 -5.60 14.94 5.13
CA TRP A 171 -4.56 15.66 5.88
C TRP A 171 -3.67 16.50 4.95
N THR A 172 -3.30 15.96 3.80
CA THR A 172 -2.49 16.66 2.80
C THR A 172 -3.19 17.90 2.26
N ILE A 173 -4.48 17.80 1.95
CA ILE A 173 -5.30 18.95 1.52
C ILE A 173 -5.38 20.00 2.62
N SER A 174 -5.62 19.60 3.88
CA SER A 174 -5.69 20.51 5.02
C SER A 174 -4.38 21.30 5.19
N CYS A 175 -3.23 20.60 5.17
CA CYS A 175 -1.91 21.23 5.23
C CYS A 175 -1.67 22.20 4.06
N TYR A 176 -2.09 21.81 2.85
CA TYR A 176 -1.95 22.65 1.67
C TYR A 176 -2.75 23.96 1.80
N ILE A 177 -4.01 23.87 2.24
CA ILE A 177 -4.89 25.04 2.45
C ILE A 177 -4.31 25.96 3.53
N GLN A 178 -3.88 25.40 4.66
CA GLN A 178 -3.32 26.18 5.77
C GLN A 178 -2.06 26.94 5.34
N ARG A 179 -1.18 26.29 4.58
CA ARG A 179 0.02 26.93 4.04
C ARG A 179 -0.33 28.06 3.08
N ASN A 180 -1.32 27.85 2.19
CA ASN A 180 -1.72 28.88 1.22
C ASN A 180 -2.36 30.11 1.89
N LYS A 181 -3.12 29.92 2.97
CA LYS A 181 -3.65 31.03 3.77
C LYS A 181 -2.55 31.86 4.43
N ASN A 182 -1.45 31.24 4.85
CA ASN A 182 -0.32 31.94 5.46
C ASN A 182 0.53 32.75 4.47
N TYR A 183 0.44 32.47 3.16
CA TYR A 183 1.10 33.28 2.12
C TYR A 183 0.31 34.54 1.74
N LEU A 184 -0.98 34.61 2.10
CA LEU A 184 -1.87 35.74 1.82
C LEU A 184 -2.00 36.72 3.00
N LYS A 185 -1.35 36.42 4.13
CA LYS A 185 -1.20 37.31 5.28
C LYS A 185 0.22 37.88 5.29
#